data_AF-A0A7S1F475-F1
#
_entry.id   AF-A0A7S1F475-F1
#
_cell.length_a   1.000
_cell.length_b   1.000
_cell.length_c   1.000
_cell.angle_alpha   90.00
_cell.angle_beta   90.00
_cell.angle_gamma   90.00
#
_symmetry.space_group_name_H-M   'P 1'
#
loop_
_entity.id
_entity.type
_entity.pdbx_description
1 polymer ?
#
loop_
_entity_poly.entity_id
_entity_poly.type
_entity_poly.pdbx_seq_one_letter_code
_entity_poly.pdbx_strand_id
1 'polypeptide(L)'
;SVREALAEPLARWAADPEHTEAEAFRSSFDPASEVLPWRRLRLRDGAPGKQFAVLRDERTLRSALSLLSDGRQVAVQVLEEEEDIGADDFILSIRPWRVHEGRLHSASEHIVSRSRTVGDLRSDLTARFKGMLLPSSDAEDVSTGDFQDHLEIVPLPFAGPPLTIKRCITLNWAESKLSSGDPADLETPLSEVKDLRDGTVLVVRSAFSAALGPPAEELPKLMPKAKGKAATVAAVAAARSKASAVAPKALPSARREQALTITVATEDTTSA
;
A
#
# COMPACT_ATOMS: atom_id res chain seq x y z
N SER A 1 -10.03 -11.61 -20.48
CA SER A 1 -8.69 -11.64 -19.81
C SER A 1 -8.64 -12.79 -18.79
N VAL A 2 -7.58 -12.97 -17.99
CA VAL A 2 -7.50 -14.04 -16.96
C VAL A 2 -8.58 -13.86 -15.89
N ARG A 3 -8.82 -12.62 -15.43
CA ARG A 3 -9.90 -12.29 -14.49
C ARG A 3 -11.26 -12.74 -15.00
N GLU A 4 -11.55 -12.45 -16.27
CA GLU A 4 -12.79 -12.85 -16.93
C GLU A 4 -12.96 -14.36 -16.97
N ALA A 5 -11.90 -15.10 -17.32
CA ALA A 5 -11.93 -16.55 -17.35
C ALA A 5 -12.09 -17.20 -15.95
N LEU A 6 -11.66 -16.51 -14.89
CA LEU A 6 -11.76 -17.00 -13.50
C LEU A 6 -13.10 -16.68 -12.84
N ALA A 7 -13.86 -15.69 -13.32
CA ALA A 7 -15.07 -15.23 -12.65
C ALA A 7 -16.11 -16.33 -12.44
N GLU A 8 -16.43 -17.10 -13.48
CA GLU A 8 -17.39 -18.20 -13.39
C GLU A 8 -16.89 -19.36 -12.51
N PRO A 9 -15.65 -19.90 -12.69
CA PRO A 9 -15.10 -20.91 -11.79
C PRO A 9 -15.09 -20.48 -10.32
N LEU A 10 -14.74 -19.22 -10.02
CA LEU A 10 -14.71 -18.68 -8.67
C LEU A 10 -16.10 -18.59 -8.05
N ALA A 11 -17.10 -18.13 -8.83
CA ALA A 11 -18.49 -18.08 -8.35
C ALA A 11 -19.01 -19.49 -8.02
N ARG A 12 -18.70 -20.49 -8.84
CA ARG A 12 -19.05 -21.90 -8.58
C ARG A 12 -18.37 -22.44 -7.33
N TRP A 13 -17.06 -22.22 -7.19
CA TRP A 13 -16.31 -22.60 -5.98
C TRP A 13 -16.88 -21.94 -4.72
N ALA A 14 -17.22 -20.65 -4.80
CA ALA A 14 -17.80 -19.92 -3.68
C ALA A 14 -19.21 -20.41 -3.29
N ALA A 15 -19.99 -20.93 -4.24
CA ALA A 15 -21.32 -21.48 -3.97
C ALA A 15 -21.31 -22.86 -3.31
N ASP A 16 -20.17 -23.56 -3.33
CA ASP A 16 -20.06 -24.93 -2.79
C ASP A 16 -20.01 -24.92 -1.24
N PRO A 17 -21.00 -25.52 -0.55
CA PRO A 17 -21.05 -25.55 0.90
C PRO A 17 -19.91 -26.35 1.57
N GLU A 18 -19.18 -27.19 0.83
CA GLU A 18 -18.07 -27.99 1.38
C GLU A 18 -16.78 -27.18 1.58
N HIS A 19 -16.68 -25.98 0.98
CA HIS A 19 -15.50 -25.13 1.11
C HIS A 19 -15.63 -24.17 2.30
N THR A 20 -15.06 -24.55 3.45
CA THR A 20 -15.06 -23.73 4.67
C THR A 20 -14.37 -22.37 4.47
N GLU A 21 -13.35 -22.31 3.61
CA GLU A 21 -12.67 -21.06 3.23
C GLU A 21 -13.56 -20.11 2.41
N ALA A 22 -14.64 -20.62 1.82
CA ALA A 22 -15.60 -19.82 1.05
C ALA A 22 -16.49 -18.96 1.95
N GLU A 23 -16.65 -19.24 3.25
CA GLU A 23 -17.46 -18.38 4.14
C GLU A 23 -16.95 -16.94 4.18
N ALA A 24 -15.62 -16.80 4.19
CA ALA A 24 -14.96 -15.50 4.15
C ALA A 24 -15.27 -14.79 2.81
N PHE A 25 -15.18 -15.52 1.69
CA PHE A 25 -15.51 -15.03 0.34
C PHE A 25 -16.98 -14.61 0.21
N ARG A 26 -17.91 -15.43 0.74
CA ARG A 26 -19.35 -15.15 0.80
C ARG A 26 -19.71 -13.91 1.59
N SER A 27 -18.93 -13.58 2.61
CA SER A 27 -19.13 -12.34 3.37
C SER A 27 -18.81 -11.08 2.56
N SER A 28 -17.99 -11.20 1.51
CA SER A 28 -17.53 -10.11 0.65
C SER A 28 -18.30 -10.03 -0.68
N PHE A 29 -19.00 -11.11 -1.03
CA PHE A 29 -19.78 -11.27 -2.26
C PHE A 29 -20.91 -12.27 -2.03
N ASP A 30 -22.14 -11.91 -2.37
CA ASP A 30 -23.27 -12.83 -2.32
C ASP A 30 -23.23 -13.79 -3.52
N PRO A 31 -22.97 -15.10 -3.34
CA PRO A 31 -22.95 -16.08 -4.44
C PRO A 31 -24.31 -16.23 -5.13
N ALA A 32 -25.40 -15.83 -4.46
CA ALA A 32 -26.74 -15.85 -5.02
C ALA A 32 -27.05 -14.60 -5.86
N SER A 33 -26.22 -13.55 -5.78
CA SER A 33 -26.31 -12.40 -6.69
C SER A 33 -25.73 -12.79 -8.05
N GLU A 34 -26.54 -12.63 -9.10
CA GLU A 34 -26.20 -13.08 -10.45
C GLU A 34 -24.87 -12.44 -10.92
N VAL A 35 -23.85 -13.30 -11.06
CA VAL A 35 -22.55 -13.07 -11.70
C VAL A 35 -21.64 -12.08 -10.97
N LEU A 36 -20.58 -12.60 -10.33
CA LEU A 36 -19.43 -11.79 -9.89
C LEU A 36 -18.82 -11.10 -11.11
N PRO A 37 -18.91 -9.76 -11.25
CA PRO A 37 -18.32 -9.09 -12.40
C PRO A 37 -16.80 -9.25 -12.32
N TRP A 38 -16.19 -9.75 -13.39
CA TRP A 38 -14.75 -10.00 -13.44
C TRP A 38 -13.90 -8.76 -13.18
N ARG A 39 -14.47 -7.56 -13.41
CA ARG A 39 -13.86 -6.26 -13.08
C ARG A 39 -13.70 -6.03 -11.58
N ARG A 40 -14.42 -6.76 -10.72
CA ARG A 40 -14.21 -6.78 -9.26
C ARG A 40 -13.16 -7.80 -8.81
N LEU A 41 -12.49 -8.48 -9.74
CA LEU A 41 -11.38 -9.36 -9.41
C LEU A 41 -10.06 -8.61 -9.57
N ARG A 42 -9.12 -8.86 -8.67
CA ARG A 42 -7.72 -8.46 -8.80
C ARG A 42 -6.83 -9.69 -8.63
N LEU A 43 -5.95 -9.90 -9.60
CA LEU A 43 -4.95 -10.96 -9.52
C LEU A 43 -3.73 -10.44 -8.76
N ARG A 44 -3.16 -11.29 -7.92
CA ARG A 44 -1.93 -10.99 -7.21
C ARG A 44 -0.96 -12.16 -7.31
N ASP A 45 0.33 -11.91 -7.43
CA ASP A 45 1.36 -12.93 -7.50
C ASP A 45 2.42 -12.75 -6.41
N GLY A 46 2.88 -13.84 -5.81
CA GLY A 46 3.80 -13.75 -4.69
C GLY A 46 4.41 -15.09 -4.30
N ALA A 47 5.49 -15.03 -3.53
CA ALA A 47 6.01 -16.21 -2.84
C ALA A 47 5.25 -16.41 -1.52
N PRO A 48 5.06 -17.66 -1.07
CA PRO A 48 4.43 -17.95 0.22
C PRO A 48 5.08 -17.16 1.38
N GLY A 49 4.25 -16.61 2.27
CA GLY A 49 4.71 -15.83 3.42
C GLY A 49 5.22 -14.42 3.09
N LYS A 50 5.11 -13.96 1.83
CA LYS A 50 5.38 -12.58 1.43
C LYS A 50 4.08 -11.88 1.00
N GLN A 51 4.11 -10.55 0.98
CA GLN A 51 3.01 -9.77 0.39
C GLN A 51 2.98 -10.01 -1.12
N PHE A 52 1.80 -10.36 -1.64
CA PHE A 52 1.60 -10.60 -3.07
C PHE A 52 1.51 -9.26 -3.78
N ALA A 53 2.19 -9.12 -4.91
CA ALA A 53 2.12 -7.93 -5.76
C ALA A 53 0.89 -8.00 -6.68
N VAL A 54 0.38 -6.85 -7.11
CA VAL A 54 -0.71 -6.82 -8.10
C VAL A 54 -0.19 -7.31 -9.45
N LEU A 55 -0.88 -8.29 -10.02
CA LEU A 55 -0.57 -8.86 -11.33
C LEU A 55 -1.43 -8.17 -12.39
N ARG A 56 -0.78 -7.60 -13.41
CA ARG A 56 -1.46 -7.02 -14.57
C ARG A 56 -1.96 -8.11 -15.51
N ASP A 57 -3.22 -8.02 -15.88
CA ASP A 57 -3.93 -9.04 -16.66
C ASP A 57 -3.88 -8.77 -18.19
N GLU A 58 -2.76 -8.24 -18.67
CA GLU A 58 -2.65 -7.71 -20.03
C GLU A 58 -1.87 -8.59 -21.00
N ARG A 59 -1.21 -9.63 -20.48
CA ARG A 59 -0.54 -10.61 -21.31
C ARG A 59 -1.25 -11.95 -21.22
N THR A 60 -1.13 -12.74 -22.27
CA THR A 60 -1.63 -14.12 -22.31
C THR A 60 -1.32 -14.85 -20.99
N LEU A 61 -2.31 -15.55 -20.43
CA LEU A 61 -2.21 -16.33 -19.18
C LEU A 61 -0.85 -17.04 -19.03
N ARG A 62 -0.36 -17.64 -20.12
CA ARG A 62 0.93 -18.35 -20.18
C ARG A 62 2.15 -17.51 -19.77
N SER A 63 2.20 -16.23 -20.14
CA SER A 63 3.30 -15.32 -19.76
C SER A 63 3.14 -14.69 -18.39
N ALA A 64 1.89 -14.57 -17.90
CA ALA A 64 1.62 -14.10 -16.54
C ALA A 64 1.90 -15.21 -15.51
N LEU A 65 1.75 -16.47 -15.92
CA LEU A 65 1.89 -17.66 -15.09
C LEU A 65 3.18 -18.47 -15.36
N SER A 66 4.05 -18.04 -16.28
CA SER A 66 5.29 -18.78 -16.62
C SER A 66 6.26 -18.93 -15.44
N LEU A 67 6.07 -18.14 -14.38
CA LEU A 67 6.88 -18.21 -13.18
C LEU A 67 6.33 -19.21 -12.15
N LEU A 68 5.14 -19.80 -12.32
CA LEU A 68 4.55 -20.67 -11.28
C LEU A 68 5.30 -21.99 -11.01
N SER A 69 6.27 -22.34 -11.85
CA SER A 69 7.15 -23.51 -11.60
C SER A 69 8.12 -23.31 -10.43
N ASP A 70 8.24 -22.10 -9.86
CA ASP A 70 9.16 -21.78 -8.76
C ASP A 70 8.51 -21.81 -7.36
N GLY A 71 7.26 -22.27 -7.26
CA GLY A 71 6.49 -22.27 -6.01
C GLY A 71 5.82 -20.93 -5.68
N ARG A 72 5.83 -19.96 -6.60
CA ARG A 72 4.96 -18.78 -6.54
C ARG A 72 3.49 -19.18 -6.59
N GLN A 73 2.69 -18.37 -5.93
CA GLN A 73 1.25 -18.52 -5.82
C GLN A 73 0.57 -17.36 -6.54
N VAL A 74 -0.57 -17.64 -7.16
CA VAL A 74 -1.52 -16.61 -7.59
C VAL A 74 -2.67 -16.60 -6.60
N ALA A 75 -2.97 -15.39 -6.13
CA ALA A 75 -4.11 -15.09 -5.31
C ALA A 75 -5.12 -14.27 -6.12
N VAL A 76 -6.40 -14.54 -5.90
CA VAL A 76 -7.48 -13.68 -6.39
C VAL A 76 -8.07 -12.91 -5.22
N GLN A 77 -8.03 -11.57 -5.32
CA GLN A 77 -8.66 -10.65 -4.39
C GLN A 77 -9.99 -10.15 -4.98
N VAL A 78 -11.07 -10.21 -4.20
CA VAL A 78 -12.36 -9.59 -4.56
C VAL A 78 -12.37 -8.14 -4.08
N LEU A 79 -12.72 -7.24 -4.98
CA LEU A 79 -12.83 -5.80 -4.75
C LEU A 79 -14.28 -5.41 -4.44
N GLU A 80 -14.45 -4.33 -3.67
CA GLU A 80 -15.76 -3.74 -3.41
C GLU A 80 -16.33 -3.08 -4.66
N GLU A 81 -15.47 -2.41 -5.43
CA GLU A 81 -15.79 -1.69 -6.65
C GLU A 81 -15.07 -2.31 -7.86
N GLU A 82 -15.61 -2.07 -9.04
CA GLU A 82 -14.96 -2.46 -10.29
C GLU A 82 -13.66 -1.69 -10.50
N GLU A 83 -12.65 -2.39 -11.00
CA GLU A 83 -11.35 -1.82 -11.33
C GLU A 83 -10.89 -2.33 -12.69
N ASP A 84 -10.46 -1.40 -13.54
CA ASP A 84 -9.72 -1.73 -14.74
C ASP A 84 -8.25 -1.35 -14.55
N ILE A 85 -7.36 -2.27 -14.93
CA ILE A 85 -5.91 -2.07 -14.85
C ILE A 85 -5.36 -2.29 -16.24
N GLY A 86 -5.04 -1.19 -16.91
CA GLY A 86 -4.43 -1.15 -18.22
C GLY A 86 -2.91 -0.96 -18.19
N ALA A 87 -2.33 -0.98 -19.38
CA ALA A 87 -0.88 -0.90 -19.61
C ALA A 87 -0.35 0.47 -19.23
N ASP A 88 -1.22 1.45 -19.40
CA ASP A 88 -0.97 2.84 -19.15
C ASP A 88 -1.29 3.25 -17.71
N ASP A 89 -1.50 2.30 -16.79
CA ASP A 89 -1.65 2.62 -15.38
C ASP A 89 -0.31 2.53 -14.63
N PHE A 90 -0.24 3.22 -13.50
CA PHE A 90 0.73 3.03 -12.44
C PHE A 90 0.06 2.34 -11.26
N ILE A 91 0.75 1.34 -10.70
CA ILE A 91 0.42 0.73 -9.42
C ILE A 91 1.38 1.31 -8.39
N LEU A 92 0.89 2.25 -7.60
CA LEU A 92 1.68 3.00 -6.62
C LEU A 92 1.47 2.44 -5.21
N SER A 93 2.55 2.41 -4.43
CA SER A 93 2.52 2.01 -3.03
C SER A 93 2.57 3.24 -2.14
N ILE A 94 1.44 3.62 -1.55
CA ILE A 94 1.34 4.83 -0.71
C ILE A 94 1.67 4.48 0.74
N ARG A 95 2.61 5.23 1.34
CA ARG A 95 3.05 5.15 2.74
C ARG A 95 2.69 6.43 3.49
N PRO A 96 1.52 6.50 4.13
CA PRO A 96 1.11 7.66 4.90
C PRO A 96 1.93 7.80 6.20
N TRP A 97 2.41 8.99 6.50
CA TRP A 97 3.19 9.29 7.70
C TRP A 97 2.52 10.37 8.54
N ARG A 98 2.11 10.00 9.76
CA ARG A 98 1.69 10.96 10.79
C ARG A 98 2.94 11.47 11.51
N VAL A 99 3.36 12.68 11.15
CA VAL A 99 4.59 13.27 11.66
C VAL A 99 4.53 13.45 13.17
N HIS A 100 3.44 14.03 13.66
CA HIS A 100 3.28 14.33 15.09
C HIS A 100 3.09 13.08 15.97
N GLU A 101 2.65 11.95 15.42
CA GLU A 101 2.58 10.70 16.19
C GLU A 101 3.86 9.86 16.05
N GLY A 102 4.82 10.30 15.22
CA GLY A 102 5.95 9.46 14.82
C GLY A 102 5.51 8.14 14.20
N ARG A 103 4.35 8.10 13.54
CA ARG A 103 3.72 6.85 13.08
C ARG A 103 3.69 6.74 11.57
N LEU A 104 4.44 5.79 11.04
CA LEU A 104 4.40 5.42 9.63
C LEU A 104 3.39 4.27 9.43
N HIS A 105 2.33 4.52 8.68
CA HIS A 105 1.30 3.53 8.41
C HIS A 105 1.77 2.46 7.43
N SER A 106 1.04 1.35 7.39
CA SER A 106 1.24 0.29 6.39
C SER A 106 1.02 0.83 4.99
N ALA A 107 1.63 0.16 4.01
CA ALA A 107 1.43 0.54 2.62
C ALA A 107 -0.01 0.30 2.18
N SER A 108 -0.51 1.19 1.33
CA SER A 108 -1.79 1.02 0.66
C SER A 108 -1.59 1.22 -0.83
N GLU A 109 -2.25 0.40 -1.63
CA GLU A 109 -2.12 0.48 -3.08
C GLU A 109 -3.01 1.58 -3.64
N HIS A 110 -2.56 2.20 -4.71
CA HIS A 110 -3.32 3.16 -5.48
C HIS A 110 -3.00 2.96 -6.96
N ILE A 111 -4.03 2.69 -7.75
CA ILE A 111 -3.93 2.52 -9.20
C ILE A 111 -4.38 3.81 -9.84
N VAL A 112 -3.55 4.36 -10.73
CA VAL A 112 -3.79 5.65 -11.37
C VAL A 112 -3.28 5.62 -12.80
N SER A 113 -4.03 6.18 -13.74
CA SER A 113 -3.58 6.30 -15.12
C SER A 113 -2.41 7.28 -15.26
N ARG A 114 -1.45 6.94 -16.12
CA ARG A 114 -0.29 7.75 -16.46
C ARG A 114 -0.64 9.07 -17.12
N SER A 115 -1.81 9.16 -17.76
CA SER A 115 -2.29 10.39 -18.40
C SER A 115 -2.94 11.37 -17.41
N ARG A 116 -3.26 10.93 -16.18
CA ARG A 116 -3.77 11.85 -15.15
C ARG A 116 -2.70 12.85 -14.76
N THR A 117 -3.12 13.98 -14.24
CA THR A 117 -2.23 15.06 -13.86
C THR A 117 -1.69 14.87 -12.44
N VAL A 118 -0.63 15.60 -12.07
CA VAL A 118 -0.15 15.66 -10.69
C VAL A 118 -1.24 16.21 -9.75
N GLY A 119 -1.97 17.24 -10.19
CA GLY A 119 -3.07 17.84 -9.43
C GLY A 119 -4.20 16.84 -9.12
N ASP A 120 -4.55 15.99 -10.08
CA ASP A 120 -5.50 14.90 -9.91
C ASP A 120 -5.05 13.91 -8.84
N LEU A 121 -3.81 13.41 -8.94
CA LEU A 121 -3.24 12.48 -7.97
C LEU A 121 -3.21 13.10 -6.55
N ARG A 122 -2.81 14.37 -6.43
CA ARG A 122 -2.81 15.07 -5.15
C ARG A 122 -4.21 15.19 -4.56
N SER A 123 -5.21 15.48 -5.39
CA SER A 123 -6.60 15.60 -4.95
C SER A 123 -7.13 14.27 -4.43
N ASP A 124 -6.88 13.18 -5.15
CA ASP A 124 -7.24 11.82 -4.75
C ASP A 124 -6.58 11.42 -3.42
N LEU A 125 -5.27 11.64 -3.29
CA LEU A 125 -4.54 11.33 -2.06
C LEU A 125 -5.00 12.21 -0.89
N THR A 126 -5.37 13.47 -1.15
CA THR A 126 -5.91 14.39 -0.14
C THR A 126 -7.26 13.87 0.34
N ALA A 127 -8.18 13.56 -0.56
CA ALA A 127 -9.47 12.98 -0.20
C ALA A 127 -9.32 11.69 0.63
N ARG A 128 -8.35 10.84 0.27
CA ARG A 128 -8.11 9.56 0.92
C ARG A 128 -7.44 9.69 2.30
N PHE A 129 -6.50 10.61 2.48
CA PHE A 129 -5.61 10.60 3.65
C PHE A 129 -5.68 11.85 4.53
N LYS A 130 -6.31 12.95 4.12
CA LYS A 130 -6.35 14.21 4.90
C LYS A 130 -6.85 14.00 6.34
N GLY A 131 -8.01 13.38 6.51
CA GLY A 131 -8.58 13.11 7.84
C GLY A 131 -7.76 12.14 8.69
N MET A 132 -6.87 11.37 8.07
CA MET A 132 -5.96 10.47 8.77
C MET A 132 -4.63 11.14 9.12
N LEU A 133 -4.13 12.06 8.30
CA LEU A 133 -2.79 12.63 8.48
C LEU A 133 -2.77 13.81 9.46
N LEU A 134 -3.92 14.44 9.69
CA LEU A 134 -4.09 15.50 10.67
C LEU A 134 -4.36 14.92 12.08
N PRO A 135 -3.88 15.58 13.15
CA PRO A 135 -4.25 15.23 14.51
C PRO A 135 -5.74 15.50 14.75
N SER A 136 -6.39 14.60 15.50
CA SER A 136 -7.85 14.58 15.69
C SER A 136 -8.45 15.86 16.29
N SER A 137 -7.66 16.66 17.01
CA SER A 137 -8.08 17.93 17.60
C SER A 137 -8.10 19.09 16.61
N ASP A 138 -7.28 19.03 15.56
CA ASP A 138 -6.99 20.20 14.71
C ASP A 138 -7.64 20.07 13.32
N ALA A 139 -8.31 18.93 13.05
CA ALA A 139 -8.95 18.68 11.74
C ALA A 139 -10.11 19.65 11.43
N GLU A 140 -10.77 20.18 12.46
CA GLU A 140 -11.88 21.14 12.33
C GLU A 140 -11.34 22.59 12.16
N ASP A 141 -10.30 22.96 12.94
CA ASP A 141 -9.74 24.32 12.97
C ASP A 141 -8.87 24.69 11.76
N VAL A 142 -8.33 23.70 11.03
CA VAL A 142 -7.51 23.94 9.82
C VAL A 142 -8.35 24.32 8.60
N SER A 143 -9.68 24.19 8.68
CA SER A 143 -10.59 24.57 7.58
C SER A 143 -11.07 26.04 7.64
N THR A 144 -10.84 26.72 8.77
CA THR A 144 -11.39 28.05 9.09
C THR A 144 -10.34 29.16 9.18
N GLY A 145 -9.05 28.85 9.06
CA GLY A 145 -7.96 29.84 9.03
C GLY A 145 -7.31 29.99 7.63
N ASP A 146 -6.53 31.07 7.45
CA ASP A 146 -5.80 31.42 6.21
C ASP A 146 -4.75 30.37 5.75
N PHE A 147 -4.60 29.25 6.45
CA PHE A 147 -3.67 28.17 6.12
C PHE A 147 -4.41 26.93 5.61
N GLN A 148 -4.53 26.84 4.29
CA GLN A 148 -5.03 25.64 3.63
C GLN A 148 -3.94 24.55 3.68
N ASP A 149 -4.11 23.54 4.53
CA ASP A 149 -3.21 22.38 4.56
C ASP A 149 -3.20 21.65 3.21
N HIS A 150 -2.03 21.17 2.83
CA HIS A 150 -1.81 20.40 1.62
C HIS A 150 -0.91 19.20 1.90
N LEU A 151 -0.97 18.23 1.00
CA LEU A 151 -0.09 17.07 1.08
C LEU A 151 1.27 17.36 0.48
N GLU A 152 2.31 17.01 1.24
CA GLU A 152 3.66 16.83 0.74
C GLU A 152 3.89 15.35 0.42
N ILE A 153 4.43 15.10 -0.77
CA ILE A 153 4.56 13.76 -1.36
C ILE A 153 5.99 13.58 -1.84
N VAL A 154 6.67 12.53 -1.41
CA VAL A 154 8.00 12.17 -1.91
C VAL A 154 7.97 10.80 -2.59
N PRO A 155 8.34 10.70 -3.88
CA PRO A 155 8.51 9.42 -4.53
C PRO A 155 9.83 8.77 -4.10
N LEU A 156 9.77 7.47 -3.82
CA LEU A 156 10.91 6.64 -3.52
C LEU A 156 10.93 5.44 -4.47
N PRO A 157 12.12 4.99 -4.90
CA PRO A 157 12.24 3.78 -5.69
C PRO A 157 11.72 2.59 -4.88
N PHE A 158 11.03 1.68 -5.54
CA PHE A 158 10.54 0.43 -4.95
C PHE A 158 11.68 -0.39 -4.32
N ALA A 159 12.80 -0.47 -5.01
CA ALA A 159 14.01 -1.12 -4.53
C ALA A 159 14.83 -0.13 -3.70
N GLY A 160 14.98 -0.42 -2.41
CA GLY A 160 15.82 0.38 -1.54
C GLY A 160 15.81 -0.09 -0.09
N PRO A 161 16.53 0.62 0.79
CA PRO A 161 16.52 0.36 2.22
C PRO A 161 15.08 0.38 2.77
N PRO A 162 14.78 -0.36 3.84
CA PRO A 162 13.48 -0.30 4.49
C PRO A 162 13.07 1.15 4.81
N LEU A 163 11.83 1.50 4.50
CA LEU A 163 11.30 2.81 4.87
C LEU A 163 11.06 2.83 6.39
N THR A 164 11.76 3.72 7.07
CA THR A 164 11.64 3.95 8.51
C THR A 164 11.34 5.41 8.78
N ILE A 165 10.81 5.75 9.97
CA ILE A 165 10.55 7.13 10.37
C ILE A 165 11.82 7.98 10.29
N LYS A 166 12.98 7.43 10.71
CA LYS A 166 14.28 8.11 10.58
C LYS A 166 14.61 8.48 9.13
N ARG A 167 14.31 7.58 8.19
CA ARG A 167 14.48 7.86 6.76
C ARG A 167 13.49 8.92 6.27
N CYS A 168 12.22 8.88 6.71
CA CYS A 168 11.21 9.88 6.35
C CYS A 168 11.62 11.31 6.74
N ILE A 169 12.27 11.47 7.91
CA ILE A 169 12.76 12.77 8.39
C ILE A 169 13.83 13.34 7.46
N THR A 170 14.68 12.49 6.86
CA THR A 170 15.79 12.92 5.99
C THR A 170 15.41 13.02 4.51
N LEU A 171 14.14 12.80 4.15
CA LEU A 171 13.71 12.91 2.76
C LEU A 171 13.70 14.38 2.31
N ASN A 172 13.92 14.58 1.01
CA ASN A 172 13.86 15.91 0.43
C ASN A 172 12.43 16.25 0.01
N TRP A 173 11.63 16.72 0.97
CA TRP A 173 10.20 16.99 0.77
C TRP A 173 9.94 18.18 -0.16
N ALA A 174 10.77 19.22 -0.07
CA ALA A 174 10.61 20.47 -0.80
C ALA A 174 11.00 20.37 -2.29
N GLU A 175 11.91 19.46 -2.65
CA GLU A 175 12.33 19.26 -4.04
C GLU A 175 11.37 18.38 -4.85
N SER A 176 10.40 17.75 -4.18
CA SER A 176 9.46 16.87 -4.88
C SER A 176 8.46 17.68 -5.70
N LYS A 177 8.48 17.46 -7.01
CA LYS A 177 7.48 18.02 -7.93
C LYS A 177 6.05 17.63 -7.58
N LEU A 178 5.86 16.46 -6.95
CA LEU A 178 4.55 16.01 -6.49
C LEU A 178 4.01 16.82 -5.30
N SER A 179 4.85 17.62 -4.64
CA SER A 179 4.48 18.56 -3.59
C SER A 179 4.30 19.99 -4.10
N SER A 180 4.67 20.28 -5.35
CA SER A 180 4.74 21.65 -5.89
C SER A 180 3.38 22.36 -5.83
N GLY A 181 3.40 23.65 -5.47
CA GLY A 181 2.23 24.52 -5.53
C GLY A 181 2.07 25.26 -6.86
N ASP A 182 3.03 25.10 -7.78
CA ASP A 182 2.99 25.75 -9.09
C ASP A 182 1.89 25.14 -9.96
N PRO A 183 0.90 25.93 -10.44
CA PRO A 183 -0.13 25.45 -11.35
C PRO A 183 0.41 24.67 -12.55
N ALA A 184 1.57 25.06 -13.10
CA ALA A 184 2.17 24.37 -14.24
C ALA A 184 2.63 22.93 -13.91
N ASP A 185 3.15 22.72 -12.70
CA ASP A 185 3.51 21.37 -12.23
C ASP A 185 2.25 20.51 -11.97
N LEU A 186 1.16 21.13 -11.52
CA LEU A 186 -0.10 20.41 -11.26
C LEU A 186 -0.76 19.88 -12.52
N GLU A 187 -0.63 20.59 -13.65
CA GLU A 187 -1.16 20.16 -14.95
C GLU A 187 -0.27 19.12 -15.64
N THR A 188 0.94 18.89 -15.13
CA THR A 188 1.88 17.92 -15.71
C THR A 188 1.32 16.50 -15.62
N PRO A 189 1.29 15.72 -16.72
CA PRO A 189 0.91 14.32 -16.68
C PRO A 189 1.85 13.48 -15.81
N LEU A 190 1.31 12.47 -15.13
CA LEU A 190 2.11 11.57 -14.29
C LEU A 190 3.19 10.82 -15.07
N SER A 191 2.96 10.54 -16.36
CA SER A 191 3.93 9.94 -17.27
C SER A 191 5.23 10.75 -17.44
N GLU A 192 5.17 12.07 -17.27
CA GLU A 192 6.29 12.99 -17.46
C GLU A 192 7.11 13.21 -16.18
N VAL A 193 6.59 12.74 -15.04
CA VAL A 193 7.29 12.82 -13.74
C VAL A 193 8.42 11.79 -13.71
N LYS A 194 9.67 12.27 -13.76
CA LYS A 194 10.87 11.42 -13.90
C LYS A 194 11.03 10.38 -12.80
N ASP A 195 10.63 10.69 -11.58
CA ASP A 195 10.80 9.81 -10.40
C ASP A 195 9.61 8.87 -10.17
N LEU A 196 8.57 8.97 -11.01
CA LEU A 196 7.38 8.14 -10.94
C LEU A 196 7.47 6.98 -11.93
N ARG A 197 7.41 5.75 -11.42
CA ARG A 197 7.39 4.52 -12.20
C ARG A 197 6.38 3.56 -11.59
N ASP A 198 6.09 2.50 -12.32
CA ASP A 198 5.29 1.42 -11.76
C ASP A 198 5.97 0.81 -10.53
N GLY A 199 5.19 0.58 -9.47
CA GLY A 199 5.70 0.11 -8.18
C GLY A 199 6.35 1.19 -7.31
N THR A 200 6.45 2.46 -7.75
CA THR A 200 7.02 3.54 -6.93
C THR A 200 6.30 3.65 -5.59
N VAL A 201 7.09 3.87 -4.54
CA VAL A 201 6.58 4.10 -3.18
C VAL A 201 6.40 5.60 -2.98
N LEU A 202 5.18 6.07 -2.73
CA LEU A 202 4.92 7.47 -2.38
C LEU A 202 4.80 7.61 -0.87
N VAL A 203 5.70 8.39 -0.26
CA VAL A 203 5.55 8.78 1.14
C VAL A 203 4.75 10.07 1.20
N VAL A 204 3.69 10.09 2.00
CA VAL A 204 2.74 11.21 2.05
C VAL A 204 2.62 11.71 3.49
N ARG A 205 2.66 13.03 3.69
CA ARG A 205 2.40 13.68 4.97
C ARG A 205 1.62 14.99 4.79
N SER A 206 0.99 15.46 5.85
CA SER A 206 0.40 16.81 5.92
C SER A 206 1.51 17.84 6.09
N ALA A 207 1.49 18.90 5.28
CA ALA A 207 2.42 20.02 5.39
C ALA A 207 2.24 20.75 6.73
N PHE A 208 0.99 20.95 7.15
CA PHE A 208 0.64 21.55 8.43
C PHE A 208 1.20 20.73 9.61
N SER A 209 0.95 19.43 9.64
CA SER A 209 1.48 18.55 10.71
C SER A 209 3.01 18.51 10.69
N ALA A 210 3.64 18.58 9.52
CA ALA A 210 5.08 18.63 9.39
C ALA A 210 5.68 19.94 9.94
N ALA A 211 5.00 21.07 9.73
CA ALA A 211 5.43 22.39 10.23
C ALA A 211 5.38 22.49 11.77
N LEU A 212 4.41 21.81 12.41
CA LEU A 212 4.36 21.68 13.88
C LEU A 212 5.52 20.84 14.45
N GLY A 213 6.20 20.08 13.58
CA GLY A 213 7.28 19.18 13.96
C GLY A 213 6.79 17.91 14.67
N PRO A 214 7.63 16.87 14.75
CA PRO A 214 7.38 15.78 15.68
C PRO A 214 7.32 16.35 17.11
N PRO A 215 6.47 15.81 18.01
CA PRO A 215 6.52 16.19 19.41
C PRO A 215 7.95 15.97 19.88
N ALA A 216 8.42 16.87 20.74
CA ALA A 216 9.75 16.79 21.33
C ALA A 216 9.88 15.54 22.21
N GLU A 217 9.93 14.36 21.60
CA GLU A 217 10.49 13.19 22.22
C GLU A 217 11.99 13.49 22.31
N GLU A 218 12.49 13.55 23.55
CA GLU A 218 13.90 13.63 23.86
C GLU A 218 14.65 12.62 22.99
N LEU A 219 15.22 13.10 21.88
CA LEU A 219 16.22 12.37 21.13
C LEU A 219 17.24 11.94 22.20
N PRO A 220 17.44 10.64 22.44
CA PRO A 220 18.38 10.21 23.46
C PRO A 220 19.71 10.87 23.11
N LYS A 221 20.18 11.76 23.99
CA LYS A 221 21.43 12.50 23.82
C LYS A 221 22.47 11.47 23.42
N LEU A 222 22.91 11.53 22.16
CA LEU A 222 24.05 10.77 21.68
C LEU A 222 25.26 11.33 22.42
N MET A 223 25.52 10.80 23.61
CA MET A 223 26.81 10.99 24.26
C MET A 223 27.86 10.43 23.29
N PRO A 224 28.94 11.17 23.01
CA PRO A 224 29.94 10.73 22.05
C PRO A 224 30.56 9.42 22.55
N LYS A 225 30.42 8.36 21.74
CA LYS A 225 31.06 7.07 22.00
C LYS A 225 32.58 7.24 21.96
N ALA A 226 33.18 7.19 23.14
CA ALA A 226 34.60 6.97 23.29
C ALA A 226 35.00 5.63 22.63
N LYS A 227 36.10 5.67 21.87
CA LYS A 227 36.78 4.50 21.29
C LYS A 227 37.12 3.49 22.39
N GLY A 228 36.65 2.24 22.23
CA GLY A 228 37.06 1.12 23.08
C GLY A 228 36.59 -0.21 22.51
N LYS A 229 37.51 -1.16 22.33
CA LYS A 229 37.33 -2.50 21.76
C LYS A 229 36.63 -3.46 22.76
N ALA A 230 35.92 -4.43 22.16
CA ALA A 230 35.62 -5.80 22.62
C ALA A 230 34.46 -6.08 23.60
N ALA A 231 33.56 -6.98 23.13
CA ALA A 231 32.70 -7.97 23.82
C ALA A 231 31.69 -7.45 24.87
N THR A 232 30.45 -7.94 25.04
CA THR A 232 29.89 -9.31 24.99
C THR A 232 28.36 -9.26 24.84
N VAL A 233 27.79 -10.43 24.54
CA VAL A 233 26.38 -10.80 24.33
C VAL A 233 25.51 -10.65 25.60
N ALA A 234 24.19 -10.51 25.39
CA ALA A 234 23.05 -10.67 26.32
C ALA A 234 22.62 -9.46 27.18
N ALA A 235 21.64 -8.68 26.68
CA ALA A 235 20.60 -8.01 27.48
C ALA A 235 19.61 -7.23 26.58
N VAL A 236 18.84 -7.95 25.74
CA VAL A 236 17.59 -7.40 25.14
C VAL A 236 16.49 -8.44 25.29
N ALA A 237 16.23 -8.81 26.54
CA ALA A 237 15.02 -9.49 26.97
C ALA A 237 14.74 -8.95 28.37
N ALA A 238 13.49 -8.53 28.62
CA ALA A 238 13.02 -7.90 29.86
C ALA A 238 13.34 -6.39 30.02
N ALA A 239 12.71 -5.56 29.20
CA ALA A 239 12.26 -4.25 29.67
C ALA A 239 11.00 -3.82 28.91
N ARG A 240 9.94 -3.54 29.68
CA ARG A 240 8.64 -2.94 29.32
C ARG A 240 7.54 -3.86 28.78
N SER A 241 7.18 -4.82 29.64
CA SER A 241 5.79 -4.93 30.07
C SER A 241 5.38 -3.66 30.83
N LYS A 242 4.10 -3.25 30.69
CA LYS A 242 3.43 -2.05 31.24
C LYS A 242 3.49 -0.79 30.35
N ALA A 243 2.66 -0.79 29.31
CA ALA A 243 1.98 0.42 28.86
C ALA A 243 0.49 0.09 28.69
N SER A 244 -0.34 1.02 29.18
CA SER A 244 -1.77 0.88 29.44
C SER A 244 -2.58 0.53 28.19
N ALA A 245 -3.49 -0.42 28.33
CA ALA A 245 -4.43 -0.83 27.30
C ALA A 245 -5.54 0.24 27.17
N VAL A 246 -5.36 1.15 26.21
CA VAL A 246 -6.47 1.84 25.56
C VAL A 246 -6.52 1.27 24.15
N ALA A 247 -7.55 0.45 23.89
CA ALA A 247 -7.75 -0.18 22.60
C ALA A 247 -7.92 0.92 21.54
N PRO A 248 -7.02 1.01 20.53
CA PRO A 248 -7.24 1.92 19.43
C PRO A 248 -8.43 1.43 18.64
N LYS A 249 -9.40 2.31 18.41
CA LYS A 249 -10.48 2.09 17.44
C LYS A 249 -9.80 1.80 16.10
N ALA A 250 -9.86 0.54 15.68
CA ALA A 250 -9.27 0.11 14.42
C ALA A 250 -9.86 0.96 13.29
N LEU A 251 -9.01 1.36 12.34
CA LEU A 251 -9.48 1.66 10.99
C LEU A 251 -10.40 0.52 10.53
N PRO A 252 -11.32 0.74 9.57
CA PRO A 252 -11.79 -0.39 8.76
C PRO A 252 -10.54 -1.16 8.36
N SER A 253 -10.48 -2.41 8.81
CA SER A 253 -9.31 -3.28 8.72
C SER A 253 -8.65 -3.11 7.37
N ALA A 254 -7.31 -3.18 7.31
CA ALA A 254 -6.59 -3.49 6.09
C ALA A 254 -7.50 -4.40 5.24
N ARG A 255 -7.94 -3.88 4.07
CA ARG A 255 -8.99 -4.48 3.22
C ARG A 255 -8.84 -5.99 3.33
N ARG A 256 -9.85 -6.72 3.82
CA ARG A 256 -9.71 -8.16 4.13
C ARG A 256 -9.21 -8.88 2.88
N GLU A 257 -7.91 -9.13 2.84
CA GLU A 257 -7.27 -9.81 1.72
C GLU A 257 -7.66 -11.27 1.84
N GLN A 258 -8.61 -11.69 1.02
CA GLN A 258 -8.94 -13.10 0.84
C GLN A 258 -8.27 -13.51 -0.46
N ALA A 259 -7.40 -14.50 -0.36
CA ALA A 259 -6.59 -15.01 -1.46
C ALA A 259 -7.02 -16.46 -1.71
N LEU A 260 -7.75 -16.71 -2.80
CA LEU A 260 -7.84 -18.08 -3.30
C LEU A 260 -6.46 -18.44 -3.88
N THR A 261 -5.80 -19.43 -3.28
CA THR A 261 -4.52 -19.94 -3.78
C THR A 261 -4.78 -20.99 -4.84
N ILE A 262 -4.45 -20.69 -6.09
CA ILE A 262 -4.52 -21.67 -7.19
C ILE A 262 -3.15 -22.33 -7.33
N THR A 263 -3.03 -23.59 -6.89
CA THR A 263 -1.84 -24.40 -7.16
C THR A 263 -1.97 -25.01 -8.55
N VAL A 264 -1.13 -24.58 -9.49
CA VAL A 264 -1.09 -25.16 -10.83
C VAL A 264 -0.29 -26.45 -10.76
N ALA A 265 -0.97 -27.59 -10.95
CA ALA A 265 -0.29 -28.87 -11.11
C ALA A 265 0.54 -28.84 -12.41
N THR A 266 1.86 -28.96 -12.29
CA THR A 266 2.72 -29.29 -13.43
C THR A 266 2.75 -30.80 -13.57
N GLU A 267 2.52 -31.34 -14.78
CA GLU A 267 2.71 -32.76 -15.04
C GLU A 267 4.13 -33.15 -14.63
N ASP A 268 4.25 -34.10 -13.68
CA ASP A 268 5.52 -34.69 -13.31
C ASP A 268 6.10 -35.42 -14.52
N THR A 269 6.99 -34.76 -15.27
CA THR A 269 7.92 -35.46 -16.16
C THR A 269 8.99 -36.16 -15.32
N THR A 270 8.59 -37.21 -14.62
CA THR A 270 9.47 -38.28 -14.15
C THR A 270 8.79 -39.61 -14.43
N SER A 271 8.77 -39.95 -15.73
CA SER A 271 8.78 -41.33 -16.18
C SER A 271 10.18 -41.64 -16.69
N ALA A 272 10.97 -42.33 -15.87
CA ALA A 272 12.11 -43.14 -16.29
C ALA A 272 12.38 -44.21 -15.22
#